data_AF-A0A1R1QQT8-F1
#
_entry.id   AF-A0A1R1QQT8-F1
#
_cell.length_a   1.000
_cell.length_b   1.000
_cell.length_c   1.000
_cell.angle_alpha   90.00
_cell.angle_beta   90.00
_cell.angle_gamma   90.00
#
_symmetry.space_group_name_H-M   'P 1'
#
loop_
_entity.id
_entity.type
_entity.pdbx_description
1 polymer ?
#
loop_
_entity_poly.entity_id
_entity_poly.type
_entity_poly.pdbx_seq_one_letter_code
_entity_poly.pdbx_strand_id
1 'polypeptide(L)' 'MKTTISALKKKLYEQQIRSKGLYTFEEYKDMRNVLQMLRLKFAAYEEWELYQNATDLMVSMLFKNNWNGRNDLY' A
#
# COMPACT_ATOMS: atom_id res chain seq x y z
N MET A 1 4.77 -6.25 -21.38
CA MET A 1 4.78 -4.78 -21.11
C MET A 1 5.89 -4.45 -20.13
N LYS A 2 6.89 -3.64 -20.52
CA LYS A 2 7.84 -3.06 -19.57
C LYS A 2 7.12 -1.93 -18.83
N THR A 3 6.55 -2.21 -17.66
CA THR A 3 6.00 -1.15 -16.81
C THR A 3 7.15 -0.25 -16.39
N THR A 4 7.10 1.03 -16.75
CA THR A 4 8.16 1.98 -16.40
C THR A 4 8.10 2.29 -14.92
N ILE A 5 9.25 2.64 -14.33
CA ILE A 5 9.32 3.06 -12.93
C ILE A 5 8.38 4.23 -12.61
N SER A 6 8.18 5.15 -13.56
CA SER A 6 7.23 6.26 -13.44
C SER A 6 5.79 5.78 -13.24
N ALA A 7 5.35 4.76 -13.98
CA ALA A 7 4.02 4.17 -13.80
C ALA A 7 3.89 3.49 -12.43
N LEU A 8 4.95 2.86 -11.92
CA LEU A 8 4.96 2.26 -10.58
C LEU A 8 4.90 3.33 -9.47
N LYS A 9 5.62 4.44 -9.62
CA LYS A 9 5.54 5.60 -8.71
C LYS A 9 4.13 6.18 -8.66
N LYS A 10 3.48 6.35 -9.82
CA LYS A 10 2.07 6.79 -9.89
C LYS A 10 1.14 5.82 -9.15
N LYS A 11 1.30 4.52 -9.36
CA LYS A 11 0.48 3.50 -8.70
C LYS A 11 0.68 3.46 -7.17
N LEU A 12 1.91 3.72 -6.69
CA LEU A 12 2.18 3.88 -5.25
C LEU A 12 1.44 5.10 -4.69
N TYR A 13 1.49 6.23 -5.38
CA TYR A 13 0.79 7.46 -4.99
C TYR A 13 -0.73 7.27 -4.91
N GLU A 14 -1.32 6.55 -5.87
CA GLU A 14 -2.75 6.20 -5.83
C GLU A 14 -3.12 5.40 -4.57
N GLN A 15 -2.27 4.45 -4.15
CA GLN A 15 -2.49 3.71 -2.89
C GLN A 15 -2.32 4.60 -1.66
N GLN A 16 -1.36 5.53 -1.68
CA GLN A 16 -1.19 6.51 -0.59
C GLN A 16 -2.46 7.37 -0.42
N ILE A 17 -3.07 7.86 -1.50
CA ILE A 17 -4.34 8.59 -1.44
C ILE A 17 -5.44 7.69 -0.89
N ARG A 18 -5.62 6.49 -1.46
CA ARG A 18 -6.70 5.58 -1.10
C ARG A 18 -6.64 5.16 0.38
N SER A 19 -5.44 4.93 0.91
CA SER A 19 -5.22 4.56 2.31
C SER A 19 -5.66 5.62 3.33
N LYS A 20 -5.78 6.90 2.92
CA LYS A 20 -6.25 7.98 3.80
C LYS A 20 -7.75 7.87 4.07
N GLY A 21 -8.53 7.35 3.11
CA GLY A 21 -9.98 7.19 3.23
C GLY A 21 -10.42 6.04 4.14
N LEU A 22 -11.73 5.90 4.33
CA LEU A 22 -12.32 4.66 4.85
C LEU A 22 -12.28 3.61 3.74
N TYR A 23 -12.05 2.36 4.13
CA TYR A 23 -12.01 1.24 3.20
C TYR A 23 -12.52 0.00 3.91
N THR A 24 -13.23 -0.83 3.15
CA THR A 24 -13.69 -2.15 3.56
C THR A 24 -12.51 -3.12 3.70
N PHE A 25 -12.77 -4.28 4.30
CA PHE A 25 -11.76 -5.33 4.43
C PHE A 25 -11.26 -5.85 3.07
N GLU A 26 -12.15 -5.94 2.07
CA GLU A 26 -11.76 -6.36 0.72
C GLU A 26 -10.90 -5.30 0.02
N GLU A 27 -11.21 -4.01 0.19
CA GLU A 27 -10.37 -2.93 -0.32
C GLU A 27 -9.01 -2.88 0.38
N TYR A 28 -8.95 -3.20 1.67
CA TYR A 28 -7.68 -3.40 2.37
C TYR A 28 -6.84 -4.52 1.75
N LYS A 29 -7.44 -5.69 1.49
CA LYS A 29 -6.73 -6.82 0.85
C LYS A 29 -6.20 -6.43 -0.53
N ASP A 30 -7.03 -5.77 -1.33
CA ASP A 30 -6.66 -5.30 -2.66
C ASP A 30 -5.46 -4.35 -2.61
N MET A 31 -5.54 -3.30 -1.78
CA MET A 31 -4.43 -2.36 -1.59
C MET A 31 -3.15 -3.06 -1.08
N ARG A 32 -3.28 -4.00 -0.14
CA ARG A 32 -2.13 -4.79 0.37
C ARG A 32 -1.46 -5.59 -0.74
N ASN A 33 -2.24 -6.23 -1.61
CA ASN A 33 -1.73 -7.00 -2.74
C ASN A 33 -1.01 -6.10 -3.76
N VAL A 34 -1.56 -4.93 -4.04
CA VAL A 34 -0.92 -3.93 -4.91
C VAL A 34 0.41 -3.47 -4.32
N LEU A 35 0.47 -3.16 -3.02
CA LEU A 35 1.70 -2.73 -2.35
C LEU A 35 2.77 -3.82 -2.30
N GLN A 36 2.37 -5.08 -2.10
CA GLN A 36 3.29 -6.22 -2.16
C GLN A 36 3.89 -6.38 -3.57
N MET A 37 3.09 -6.22 -4.61
CA MET A 37 3.57 -6.23 -5.99
C MET A 37 4.53 -5.06 -6.26
N LEU A 38 4.21 -3.85 -5.79
CA LEU A 38 5.07 -2.68 -5.94
C LEU A 38 6.43 -2.86 -5.28
N ARG A 39 6.48 -3.41 -4.06
CA ARG A 39 7.74 -3.75 -3.37
C ARG A 39 8.64 -4.65 -4.21
N LEU A 40 8.09 -5.75 -4.75
CA LEU A 40 8.86 -6.66 -5.59
C LEU A 40 9.42 -5.97 -6.83
N LYS A 41 8.63 -5.07 -7.44
CA LYS A 41 9.08 -4.29 -8.60
C LYS A 41 10.17 -3.29 -8.22
N PHE A 42 10.01 -2.52 -7.14
CA PHE A 42 11.01 -1.56 -6.70
C PHE A 42 12.32 -2.22 -6.30
N ALA A 43 12.27 -3.38 -5.63
CA ALA A 43 13.47 -4.17 -5.33
C ALA A 43 14.19 -4.62 -6.62
N ALA A 44 13.46 -5.03 -7.66
CA ALA A 44 14.04 -5.38 -8.95
C ALA A 44 14.66 -4.19 -9.71
N TYR A 45 14.28 -2.96 -9.36
CA TYR A 45 14.90 -1.72 -9.86
C TYR A 45 15.94 -1.13 -8.89
N GLU A 46 16.22 -1.80 -7.76
CA GLU A 46 17.09 -1.31 -6.67
C GLU A 46 16.64 0.04 -6.06
N GLU A 47 15.35 0.35 -6.17
CA GLU A 47 14.75 1.59 -5.67
C GLU A 47 14.30 1.41 -4.22
N TRP A 48 15.27 1.37 -3.31
CA TRP A 48 15.05 1.01 -1.90
C TRP A 48 14.16 1.99 -1.14
N GLU A 49 14.22 3.29 -1.46
CA GLU A 49 13.33 4.29 -0.87
C GLU A 49 11.86 4.02 -1.22
N LEU A 50 11.58 3.68 -2.48
CA LEU A 50 10.22 3.34 -2.93
C LEU A 50 9.75 2.01 -2.34
N TYR A 51 10.65 1.04 -2.21
CA TYR A 51 10.39 -0.21 -1.51
C TYR A 51 9.99 0.04 -0.04
N GLN A 52 10.73 0.92 0.66
CA GLN A 52 10.46 1.26 2.04
C GLN A 52 9.12 2.00 2.15
N ASN A 53 8.86 2.99 1.29
CA ASN A 53 7.59 3.72 1.26
C ASN A 53 6.37 2.79 1.07
N ALA A 54 6.47 1.78 0.21
CA ALA A 54 5.41 0.79 0.04
C ALA A 54 5.25 -0.10 1.28
N THR A 55 6.35 -0.41 1.99
CA THR A 55 6.34 -1.17 3.24
C THR A 55 5.68 -0.39 4.38
N ASP A 56 6.08 0.87 4.56
CA ASP A 56 5.54 1.76 5.59
C ASP A 56 4.05 2.00 5.40
N LEU A 57 3.60 2.09 4.14
CA LEU A 57 2.18 2.20 3.83
C LEU A 57 1.41 0.93 4.23
N MET A 58 1.93 -0.27 3.95
CA MET A 58 1.28 -1.51 4.40
C MET A 58 1.17 -1.59 5.92
N VAL A 59 2.21 -1.16 6.64
CA VAL A 59 2.26 -1.15 8.10
C VAL A 59 1.25 -0.16 8.68
N SER A 60 1.20 1.07 8.15
CA SER A 60 0.23 2.08 8.60
C SER A 60 -1.21 1.64 8.37
N MET A 61 -1.50 0.97 7.25
CA MET A 61 -2.82 0.39 6.97
C MET A 61 -3.19 -0.73 7.95
N LEU A 62 -2.24 -1.58 8.34
CA LEU A 62 -2.48 -2.63 9.34
C LEU A 62 -2.84 -2.01 10.70
N PHE A 63 -2.11 -0.98 11.14
CA PHE A 63 -2.40 -0.30 12.39
C PHE A 63 -3.76 0.42 12.36
N LYS A 64 -4.10 1.05 11.23
CA LYS A 64 -5.42 1.69 11.04
C LYS A 64 -6.57 0.68 11.12
N ASN A 65 -6.43 -0.48 10.49
CA ASN A 65 -7.45 -1.54 10.58
C ASN A 65 -7.58 -2.15 11.98
N ASN A 66 -6.46 -2.39 12.66
CA ASN A 66 -6.48 -2.90 14.03
C ASN A 66 -7.12 -1.91 15.01
N TRP A 67 -7.05 -0.60 14.73
CA TRP A 67 -7.71 0.43 15.52
C TRP A 67 -9.22 0.48 15.25
N ASN A 68 -9.65 0.41 13.99
CA ASN A 68 -11.06 0.43 13.63
C ASN A 68 -11.82 -0.77 14.21
N GLY A 69 -11.25 -1.99 14.20
CA GLY A 69 -11.88 -3.17 14.78
C GLY A 69 -12.06 -3.14 16.31
N ARG A 70 -11.44 -2.18 17.02
CA ARG A 70 -11.67 -1.97 18.46
C ARG A 70 -12.82 -0.99 18.76
N ASN A 71 -13.19 -0.14 17.80
CA ASN A 71 -14.26 0.84 17.99
C ASN A 71 -15.65 0.27 17.68
N ASP A 72 -15.74 -0.89 17.01
CA ASP A 72 -17.02 -1.56 16.73
C ASP A 72 -17.57 -2.37 17.93
N LEU A 73 -16.97 -2.23 19.13
CA LEU A 73 -17.34 -2.94 20.36
C LEU A 73 -17.99 -2.05 21.43
N TYR A 74 -18.41 -0.82 21.10
CA TYR A 74 -19.12 0.09 22.02
C TYR A 74 -20.39 0.66 21.39
#